data_AF-A0AAV2TN30-F1
#
_entry.id   AF-A0AAV2TN30-F1
#
_cell.length_a   1.000
_cell.length_b   1.000
_cell.length_c   1.000
_cell.angle_alpha   90.00
_cell.angle_beta   90.00
_cell.angle_gamma   90.00
#
_symmetry.space_group_name_H-M   'P 1'
#
loop_
_entity.id
_entity.type
_entity.pdbx_description
1 polymer ?
#
loop_
_entity_poly.entity_id
_entity_poly.type
_entity_poly.pdbx_seq_one_letter_code
_entity_poly.pdbx_strand_id
1 'polypeptide(L)'
;MLQPEVYLTKSATEVLRTVSVVTGKDIVPANFFKKRELTSKIYVSLADQMDDVLGHLIALYFDSPSVPSRRGELLCLANTIVTELKIPINIRVEDFSDERDRKKWLTFFSHVIRFLEDSTKFEPGVALYAEVTKAKIKYAELLEAVKNKEEEIGLRQGERQAKQKVVDQLGDVVSHLSEKLRQLKANRSSLEKEVNALRSRKSRAVENIQRLVPEVENLMEECDKTNAMILQDIDKLPSSIASLKEDLFAVEAEMHSLFEKRTSIVDRTSTFQHYESMLEQLKSSVNQINILMREFSEAKKEEELAKKEHDDTADEHNRVSQEVAVCEQSAVEMQHQVTKLKLLLAQKKKAFQVSQKEEAKKTVAIKADMRKARHKLADLQHRCSVVEEQIKTEREEADEYSKQLAELGQLCPILAEINSEVAGGILKSDLAHDC
;
A
#
# COMPACT_ATOMS: atom_id res chain seq x y z
N MET A 1 -22.16 4.12 -166.66
CA MET A 1 -23.01 4.81 -167.66
C MET A 1 -23.10 3.90 -168.88
N LEU A 2 -24.25 3.33 -169.17
CA LEU A 2 -24.50 2.49 -170.35
C LEU A 2 -25.69 3.07 -171.12
N GLN A 3 -25.53 3.20 -172.44
CA GLN A 3 -26.48 3.78 -173.39
C GLN A 3 -27.79 2.96 -173.48
N PRO A 4 -28.91 3.57 -173.94
CA PRO A 4 -30.18 2.86 -174.08
C PRO A 4 -30.16 2.01 -175.35
N GLU A 5 -29.60 0.80 -175.26
CA GLU A 5 -29.84 -0.23 -176.26
C GLU A 5 -31.31 -0.65 -176.22
N VAL A 6 -31.90 -0.88 -177.39
CA VAL A 6 -33.26 -1.41 -177.54
C VAL A 6 -33.29 -2.81 -176.92
N TYR A 7 -33.72 -2.90 -175.66
CA TYR A 7 -33.74 -4.14 -174.89
C TYR A 7 -34.78 -5.12 -175.48
N LEU A 8 -34.32 -6.11 -176.23
CA LEU A 8 -35.14 -7.25 -176.66
C LEU A 8 -35.60 -8.03 -175.42
N THR A 9 -36.91 -8.02 -175.15
CA THR A 9 -37.53 -8.86 -174.12
C THR A 9 -37.29 -10.33 -174.45
N LYS A 10 -36.68 -11.10 -173.53
CA LYS A 10 -36.47 -12.55 -173.73
C LYS A 10 -37.82 -13.25 -173.87
N SER A 11 -37.89 -14.27 -174.72
CA SER A 11 -39.11 -15.05 -174.85
C SER A 11 -39.39 -15.81 -173.54
N ALA A 12 -40.66 -16.12 -173.28
CA ALA A 12 -41.05 -16.91 -172.11
C ALA A 12 -40.27 -18.23 -171.95
N THR A 13 -40.05 -18.93 -173.06
CA THR A 13 -39.31 -20.18 -173.11
C THR A 13 -37.84 -19.98 -172.72
N GLU A 14 -37.28 -18.82 -173.05
CA GLU A 14 -35.89 -18.47 -172.75
C GLU A 14 -35.71 -18.09 -171.28
N VAL A 15 -36.66 -17.33 -170.71
CA VAL A 15 -36.70 -17.03 -169.26
C VAL A 15 -36.73 -18.33 -168.44
N LEU A 16 -37.63 -19.26 -168.79
CA LEU A 16 -37.76 -20.54 -168.08
C LEU A 16 -36.51 -21.41 -168.23
N ARG A 17 -35.93 -21.47 -169.44
CA ARG A 17 -34.68 -22.21 -169.68
C ARG A 17 -33.55 -21.65 -168.83
N THR A 18 -33.36 -20.33 -168.78
CA THR A 18 -32.26 -19.75 -168.00
C THR A 18 -32.45 -19.99 -166.51
N VAL A 19 -33.66 -19.81 -165.97
CA VAL A 19 -33.91 -20.07 -164.54
C VAL A 19 -33.67 -21.55 -164.22
N SER A 20 -34.11 -22.46 -165.10
CA SER A 20 -33.87 -23.90 -164.91
C SER A 20 -32.38 -24.25 -164.93
N VAL A 21 -31.60 -23.68 -165.84
CA VAL A 21 -30.14 -23.88 -165.92
C VAL A 21 -29.42 -23.32 -164.69
N VAL A 22 -29.79 -22.12 -164.23
CA VAL A 22 -29.10 -21.43 -163.13
C VAL A 22 -29.48 -22.01 -161.75
N THR A 23 -30.71 -22.51 -161.60
CA THR A 23 -31.19 -23.09 -160.32
C THR A 23 -31.04 -24.61 -160.23
N GLY A 24 -30.78 -25.28 -161.35
CA GLY A 24 -30.76 -26.75 -161.43
C GLY A 24 -32.14 -27.40 -161.24
N LYS A 25 -33.24 -26.63 -161.28
CA LYS A 25 -34.61 -27.13 -161.10
C LYS A 25 -35.37 -27.13 -162.42
N ASP A 26 -36.06 -28.21 -162.72
CA ASP A 26 -36.86 -28.35 -163.94
C ASP A 26 -38.20 -27.63 -163.75
N ILE A 27 -38.32 -26.42 -164.28
CA ILE A 27 -39.58 -25.65 -164.22
C ILE A 27 -40.45 -26.15 -165.39
N VAL A 28 -41.44 -26.98 -165.06
CA VAL A 28 -42.22 -27.84 -165.99
C VAL A 28 -42.61 -27.12 -167.31
N PRO A 29 -42.22 -27.66 -168.49
CA PRO A 29 -42.45 -27.04 -169.78
C PRO A 29 -43.68 -27.64 -170.49
N ALA A 30 -44.87 -27.10 -170.25
CA ALA A 30 -46.00 -27.30 -171.18
C ALA A 30 -47.03 -26.18 -171.03
N ASN A 31 -47.03 -25.23 -171.97
CA ASN A 31 -48.05 -24.18 -172.14
C ASN A 31 -48.07 -23.02 -171.12
N PHE A 32 -46.92 -22.64 -170.53
CA PHE A 32 -46.73 -21.54 -169.56
C PHE A 32 -47.36 -20.18 -169.93
N PHE A 33 -47.81 -19.96 -171.17
CA PHE A 33 -48.56 -18.75 -171.53
C PHE A 33 -49.62 -18.93 -172.64
N LYS A 34 -50.16 -20.14 -172.82
CA LYS A 34 -51.35 -20.33 -173.67
C LYS A 34 -52.59 -20.31 -172.77
N LYS A 35 -53.50 -19.37 -173.04
CA LYS A 35 -54.82 -19.29 -172.40
C LYS A 35 -55.67 -20.45 -172.92
N ARG A 36 -55.92 -21.53 -172.15
CA ARG A 36 -57.05 -22.46 -172.40
C ARG A 36 -57.33 -23.52 -171.32
N GLU A 37 -58.62 -23.49 -170.93
CA GLU A 37 -59.60 -24.57 -170.70
C GLU A 37 -59.36 -25.69 -169.66
N LEU A 38 -60.36 -25.81 -168.78
CA LEU A 38 -60.53 -26.76 -167.68
C LEU A 38 -60.39 -28.23 -168.12
N THR A 39 -59.55 -29.02 -167.44
CA THR A 39 -59.74 -30.48 -167.24
C THR A 39 -58.89 -31.02 -166.09
N SER A 40 -59.45 -31.03 -164.87
CA SER A 40 -59.03 -31.75 -163.66
C SER A 40 -57.70 -32.57 -163.68
N LYS A 41 -56.59 -31.95 -163.26
CA LYS A 41 -55.42 -32.55 -162.57
C LYS A 41 -54.64 -31.40 -161.94
N ILE A 42 -54.51 -31.38 -160.60
CA ILE A 42 -53.82 -30.38 -159.74
C ILE A 42 -53.07 -29.31 -160.56
N TYR A 43 -53.76 -28.21 -160.88
CA TYR A 43 -53.20 -27.13 -161.68
C TYR A 43 -52.51 -26.12 -160.77
N VAL A 44 -51.19 -26.00 -160.88
CA VAL A 44 -50.46 -24.82 -160.36
C VAL A 44 -50.92 -23.64 -161.21
N SER A 45 -51.45 -22.58 -160.58
CA SER A 45 -51.93 -21.41 -161.32
C SER A 45 -50.77 -20.72 -162.04
N LEU A 46 -51.03 -20.02 -163.14
CA LEU A 46 -50.00 -19.25 -163.85
C LEU A 46 -49.32 -18.24 -162.90
N ALA A 47 -50.08 -17.65 -161.98
CA ALA A 47 -49.56 -16.73 -160.99
C ALA A 47 -48.59 -17.41 -160.00
N ASP A 48 -48.90 -18.62 -159.57
CA ASP A 48 -48.02 -19.38 -158.67
C ASP A 48 -46.73 -19.82 -159.37
N GLN A 49 -46.81 -20.20 -160.65
CA GLN A 49 -45.61 -20.50 -161.44
C GLN A 49 -44.72 -19.26 -161.65
N MET A 50 -45.32 -18.09 -161.82
CA MET A 50 -44.59 -16.82 -161.92
C MET A 50 -44.01 -16.38 -160.57
N ASP A 51 -44.69 -16.63 -159.45
CA ASP A 51 -44.15 -16.42 -158.10
C ASP A 51 -42.97 -17.34 -157.82
N ASP A 52 -43.03 -18.58 -158.29
CA ASP A 52 -41.94 -19.53 -158.13
C ASP A 52 -40.71 -19.06 -158.94
N VAL A 53 -40.90 -18.66 -160.21
CA VAL A 53 -39.82 -18.05 -161.02
C VAL A 53 -39.26 -16.78 -160.35
N LEU A 54 -40.14 -15.90 -159.86
CA LEU A 54 -39.76 -14.67 -159.18
C LEU A 54 -38.96 -14.95 -157.91
N GLY A 55 -39.43 -15.89 -157.08
CA GLY A 55 -38.77 -16.28 -155.83
C GLY A 55 -37.38 -16.86 -156.07
N HIS A 56 -37.23 -17.70 -157.09
CA HIS A 56 -35.93 -18.24 -157.48
C HIS A 56 -34.99 -17.15 -158.01
N LEU A 57 -35.48 -16.23 -158.86
CA LEU A 57 -34.67 -15.12 -159.35
C LEU A 57 -34.25 -14.14 -158.26
N ILE A 58 -35.13 -13.86 -157.30
CA ILE A 58 -34.83 -13.03 -156.13
C ILE A 58 -33.81 -13.73 -155.23
N ALA A 59 -33.98 -15.03 -154.97
CA ALA A 59 -33.03 -15.80 -154.19
C ALA A 59 -31.63 -15.78 -154.82
N LEU A 60 -31.56 -15.91 -156.15
CA LEU A 60 -30.31 -15.78 -156.90
C LEU A 60 -29.74 -14.35 -156.87
N TYR A 61 -30.57 -13.32 -156.99
CA TYR A 61 -30.12 -11.92 -156.97
C TYR A 61 -29.51 -11.51 -155.63
N PHE A 62 -30.08 -11.98 -154.51
CA PHE A 62 -29.62 -11.65 -153.17
C PHE A 62 -28.69 -12.69 -152.52
N ASP A 63 -28.31 -13.76 -153.27
CA ASP A 63 -27.56 -14.91 -152.75
C ASP A 63 -28.16 -15.49 -151.46
N SER A 64 -29.50 -15.60 -151.44
CA SER A 64 -30.26 -16.08 -150.28
C SER A 64 -30.41 -17.61 -150.33
N PRO A 65 -30.12 -18.34 -149.23
CA PRO A 65 -30.26 -19.79 -149.19
C PRO A 65 -31.72 -20.28 -149.22
N SER A 66 -32.70 -19.38 -149.08
CA SER A 66 -34.13 -19.69 -149.12
C SER A 66 -34.89 -18.81 -150.11
N VAL A 67 -35.86 -19.42 -150.80
CA VAL A 67 -36.82 -18.71 -151.64
C VAL A 67 -37.80 -17.96 -150.73
N PRO A 68 -37.97 -16.63 -150.88
CA PRO A 68 -38.93 -15.88 -150.08
C PRO A 68 -40.33 -16.47 -150.30
N SER A 69 -41.02 -16.81 -149.20
CA SER A 69 -42.26 -17.60 -149.27
C SER A 69 -43.52 -16.73 -149.27
N ARG A 70 -43.41 -15.43 -148.99
CA ARG A 70 -44.55 -14.50 -148.89
C ARG A 70 -44.55 -13.50 -150.05
N ARG A 71 -45.69 -13.33 -150.72
CA ARG A 71 -45.87 -12.35 -151.82
C ARG A 71 -45.50 -10.91 -151.43
N GLY A 72 -45.72 -10.51 -150.18
CA GLY A 72 -45.29 -9.20 -149.68
C GLY A 72 -43.77 -9.03 -149.63
N GLU A 73 -43.03 -10.06 -149.24
CA GLU A 73 -41.56 -10.08 -149.25
C GLU A 73 -41.05 -10.08 -150.70
N LEU A 74 -41.66 -10.90 -151.57
CA LEU A 74 -41.35 -10.92 -153.01
C LEU A 74 -41.57 -9.55 -153.67
N LEU A 75 -42.65 -8.85 -153.35
CA LEU A 75 -42.92 -7.50 -153.86
C LEU A 75 -41.87 -6.48 -153.40
N CYS A 76 -41.54 -6.46 -152.11
CA CYS A 76 -40.53 -5.55 -151.58
C CYS A 76 -39.17 -5.79 -152.26
N LEU A 77 -38.73 -7.04 -152.31
CA LEU A 77 -37.46 -7.43 -152.92
C LEU A 77 -37.46 -7.19 -154.44
N ALA A 78 -38.57 -7.48 -155.14
CA ALA A 78 -38.71 -7.16 -156.55
C ALA A 78 -38.62 -5.65 -156.82
N ASN A 79 -39.24 -4.81 -155.97
CA ASN A 79 -39.15 -3.36 -156.11
C ASN A 79 -37.75 -2.82 -155.77
N THR A 80 -37.03 -3.45 -154.83
CA THR A 80 -35.61 -3.17 -154.60
C THR A 80 -34.81 -3.43 -155.88
N ILE A 81 -35.01 -4.58 -156.51
CA ILE A 81 -34.35 -4.94 -157.78
C ILE A 81 -34.72 -3.97 -158.91
N VAL A 82 -36.00 -3.63 -159.07
CA VAL A 82 -36.46 -2.62 -160.03
C VAL A 82 -35.72 -1.30 -159.84
N THR A 83 -35.58 -0.85 -158.59
CA THR A 83 -34.93 0.41 -158.26
C THR A 83 -33.43 0.36 -158.54
N GLU A 84 -32.76 -0.72 -158.12
CA GLU A 84 -31.32 -0.90 -158.27
C GLU A 84 -30.91 -1.06 -159.74
N LEU A 85 -31.63 -1.91 -160.49
CA LEU A 85 -31.38 -2.15 -161.91
C LEU A 85 -32.00 -1.09 -162.83
N LYS A 86 -32.71 -0.10 -162.26
CA LYS A 86 -33.41 0.97 -162.99
C LYS A 86 -34.32 0.43 -164.09
N ILE A 87 -35.04 -0.65 -163.78
CA ILE A 87 -35.98 -1.28 -164.72
C ILE A 87 -37.16 -0.31 -164.91
N PRO A 88 -37.57 0.04 -166.14
CA PRO A 88 -38.63 1.01 -166.41
C PRO A 88 -40.03 0.40 -166.20
N ILE A 89 -40.25 -0.24 -165.05
CA ILE A 89 -41.48 -0.93 -164.67
C ILE A 89 -41.77 -0.61 -163.21
N ASN A 90 -43.03 -0.35 -162.87
CA ASN A 90 -43.45 -0.18 -161.49
C ASN A 90 -44.26 -1.41 -161.06
N ILE A 91 -43.74 -2.24 -160.15
CA ILE A 91 -44.41 -3.45 -159.65
C ILE A 91 -45.19 -3.09 -158.39
N ARG A 92 -46.50 -3.29 -158.41
CA ARG A 92 -47.43 -3.03 -157.32
C ARG A 92 -48.03 -4.34 -156.81
N VAL A 93 -48.66 -4.29 -155.63
CA VAL A 93 -49.37 -5.45 -155.05
C VAL A 93 -50.39 -6.03 -156.03
N GLU A 94 -51.07 -5.16 -156.80
CA GLU A 94 -52.07 -5.53 -157.81
C GLU A 94 -51.52 -6.42 -158.94
N ASP A 95 -50.21 -6.30 -159.23
CA ASP A 95 -49.54 -7.08 -160.28
C ASP A 95 -49.32 -8.55 -159.90
N PHE A 96 -49.56 -8.92 -158.62
CA PHE A 96 -49.49 -10.29 -158.10
C PHE A 96 -50.84 -11.03 -158.16
N SER A 97 -51.84 -10.47 -158.86
CA SER A 97 -53.15 -11.11 -159.10
C SER A 97 -53.04 -12.34 -160.02
N ASP A 98 -54.15 -13.08 -160.18
CA ASP A 98 -54.21 -14.26 -161.05
C ASP A 98 -54.17 -13.87 -162.56
N GLU A 99 -54.48 -12.62 -162.89
CA GLU A 99 -54.48 -12.06 -164.25
C GLU A 99 -53.24 -11.20 -164.53
N ARG A 100 -52.04 -11.72 -164.22
CA ARG A 100 -50.78 -10.98 -164.35
C ARG A 100 -50.54 -10.44 -165.76
N ASP A 101 -50.06 -9.20 -165.85
CA ASP A 101 -49.54 -8.64 -167.10
C ASP A 101 -48.25 -9.38 -167.49
N ARG A 102 -48.42 -10.34 -168.40
CA ARG A 102 -47.35 -11.16 -168.97
C ARG A 102 -46.20 -10.30 -169.52
N LYS A 103 -46.49 -9.20 -170.20
CA LYS A 103 -45.47 -8.39 -170.85
C LYS A 103 -44.62 -7.68 -169.80
N LYS A 104 -45.26 -7.16 -168.76
CA LYS A 104 -44.63 -6.51 -167.62
C LYS A 104 -43.67 -7.47 -166.89
N TRP A 105 -44.16 -8.65 -166.53
CA TRP A 105 -43.36 -9.63 -165.79
C TRP A 105 -42.24 -10.27 -166.62
N LEU A 106 -42.47 -10.57 -167.90
CA LEU A 106 -41.39 -11.05 -168.77
C LEU A 106 -40.29 -10.01 -168.95
N THR A 107 -40.66 -8.72 -169.01
CA THR A 107 -39.68 -7.65 -169.08
C THR A 107 -38.87 -7.57 -167.79
N PHE A 108 -39.51 -7.65 -166.62
CA PHE A 108 -38.81 -7.72 -165.33
C PHE A 108 -37.85 -8.93 -165.27
N PHE A 109 -38.34 -10.14 -165.52
CA PHE A 109 -37.51 -11.35 -165.48
C PHE A 109 -36.34 -11.29 -166.45
N SER A 110 -36.54 -10.73 -167.66
CA SER A 110 -35.47 -10.57 -168.64
C SER A 110 -34.34 -9.67 -168.13
N HIS A 111 -34.67 -8.58 -167.43
CA HIS A 111 -33.66 -7.66 -166.88
C HIS A 111 -32.90 -8.31 -165.73
N VAL A 112 -33.60 -9.01 -164.83
CA VAL A 112 -32.96 -9.72 -163.72
C VAL A 112 -32.06 -10.83 -164.24
N ILE A 113 -32.54 -11.62 -165.20
CA ILE A 113 -31.74 -12.68 -165.83
C ILE A 113 -30.51 -12.11 -166.52
N ARG A 114 -30.64 -11.02 -167.28
CA ARG A 114 -29.49 -10.40 -167.94
C ARG A 114 -28.48 -9.85 -166.94
N PHE A 115 -28.95 -9.23 -165.85
CA PHE A 115 -28.07 -8.83 -164.76
C PHE A 115 -27.36 -10.02 -164.14
N LEU A 116 -28.04 -11.14 -163.90
CA LEU A 116 -27.43 -12.37 -163.38
C LEU A 116 -26.44 -13.00 -164.37
N GLU A 117 -26.76 -13.02 -165.67
CA GLU A 117 -25.88 -13.48 -166.75
C GLU A 117 -24.64 -12.59 -166.90
N ASP A 118 -24.73 -11.30 -166.56
CA ASP A 118 -23.60 -10.36 -166.60
C ASP A 118 -22.82 -10.32 -165.26
N SER A 119 -23.48 -10.53 -164.11
CA SER A 119 -22.84 -10.57 -162.79
C SER A 119 -22.06 -11.86 -162.55
N THR A 120 -22.50 -12.98 -163.14
CA THR A 120 -21.75 -14.25 -163.16
C THR A 120 -20.47 -14.19 -164.01
N LYS A 121 -20.29 -13.16 -164.84
CA LYS A 121 -19.05 -12.89 -165.59
C LYS A 121 -18.08 -11.97 -164.83
N PHE A 122 -18.44 -11.49 -163.63
CA PHE A 122 -17.67 -10.54 -162.85
C PHE A 122 -16.90 -11.21 -161.69
N GLU A 123 -15.85 -11.99 -162.03
CA GLU A 123 -14.97 -12.69 -161.07
C GLU A 123 -14.47 -11.85 -159.87
N PRO A 124 -14.10 -10.56 -160.01
CA PRO A 124 -13.55 -9.78 -158.90
C PRO A 124 -14.52 -9.58 -157.72
N GLY A 125 -15.84 -9.57 -157.97
CA GLY A 125 -16.85 -9.38 -156.92
C GLY A 125 -17.03 -10.59 -156.03
N VAL A 126 -16.91 -11.80 -156.60
CA VAL A 126 -17.02 -13.07 -155.85
C VAL A 126 -15.85 -13.26 -154.89
N ALA A 127 -14.63 -12.90 -155.34
CA ALA A 127 -13.45 -12.93 -154.48
C ALA A 127 -13.56 -11.96 -153.30
N LEU A 128 -14.03 -10.72 -153.55
CA LEU A 128 -14.23 -9.71 -152.51
C LEU A 128 -15.27 -10.16 -151.48
N TYR A 129 -16.39 -10.76 -151.92
CA TYR A 129 -17.43 -11.28 -151.02
C TYR A 129 -16.93 -12.43 -150.14
N ALA A 130 -16.12 -13.34 -150.71
CA ALA A 130 -15.48 -14.41 -149.95
C ALA A 130 -14.50 -13.86 -148.89
N GLU A 131 -13.74 -12.80 -149.21
CA GLU A 131 -12.87 -12.11 -148.25
C GLU A 131 -13.67 -11.42 -147.12
N VAL A 132 -14.74 -10.71 -147.45
CA VAL A 132 -15.61 -10.06 -146.45
C VAL A 132 -16.27 -11.09 -145.54
N THR A 133 -16.69 -12.24 -146.08
CA THR A 133 -17.27 -13.33 -145.29
C THR A 133 -16.24 -13.94 -144.34
N LYS A 134 -15.00 -14.17 -144.79
CA LYS A 134 -13.89 -14.59 -143.92
C LYS A 134 -13.59 -13.57 -142.83
N ALA A 135 -13.59 -12.27 -143.17
CA ALA A 135 -13.38 -11.20 -142.21
C ALA A 135 -14.51 -11.14 -141.16
N LYS A 136 -15.76 -11.35 -141.56
CA LYS A 136 -16.92 -11.41 -140.66
C LYS A 136 -16.84 -12.59 -139.69
N ILE A 137 -16.46 -13.77 -140.16
CA ILE A 137 -16.25 -14.96 -139.31
C ILE A 137 -15.13 -14.67 -138.29
N LYS A 138 -13.99 -14.15 -138.76
CA LYS A 138 -12.86 -13.78 -137.88
C LYS A 138 -13.24 -12.72 -136.85
N TYR A 139 -14.09 -11.75 -137.22
CA TYR A 139 -14.60 -10.76 -136.28
C TYR A 139 -15.54 -11.37 -135.22
N ALA A 140 -16.40 -12.31 -135.61
CA ALA A 140 -17.25 -13.04 -134.66
C ALA A 140 -16.42 -13.89 -133.69
N GLU A 141 -15.37 -14.56 -134.17
CA GLU A 141 -14.43 -15.31 -133.32
C GLU A 141 -13.70 -14.39 -132.33
N LEU A 142 -13.27 -13.20 -132.78
CA LEU A 142 -12.64 -12.20 -131.91
C LEU A 142 -13.61 -11.67 -130.86
N LEU A 143 -14.88 -11.42 -131.20
CA LEU A 143 -15.89 -11.00 -130.24
C LEU A 143 -16.11 -12.06 -129.15
N GLU A 144 -16.19 -13.34 -129.53
CA GLU A 144 -16.34 -14.42 -128.55
C GLU A 144 -15.08 -14.57 -127.68
N ALA A 145 -13.88 -14.41 -128.26
CA ALA A 145 -12.62 -14.39 -127.50
C ALA A 145 -12.55 -13.20 -126.51
N VAL A 146 -13.00 -12.00 -126.91
CA VAL A 146 -13.07 -10.83 -126.03
C VAL A 146 -14.05 -11.07 -124.90
N LYS A 147 -15.26 -11.57 -125.19
CA LYS A 147 -16.26 -11.91 -124.18
C LYS A 147 -15.72 -12.92 -123.17
N ASN A 148 -15.09 -14.00 -123.63
CA ASN A 148 -14.44 -14.98 -122.76
C ASN A 148 -13.34 -14.36 -121.88
N LYS A 149 -12.57 -13.41 -122.41
CA LYS A 149 -11.54 -12.69 -121.64
C LYS A 149 -12.13 -11.72 -120.62
N GLU A 150 -13.24 -11.05 -120.93
CA GLU A 150 -13.96 -10.20 -119.98
C GLU A 150 -14.51 -11.02 -118.81
N GLU A 151 -15.08 -12.19 -119.08
CA GLU A 151 -15.53 -13.14 -118.05
C GLU A 151 -14.35 -13.61 -117.17
N GLU A 152 -13.20 -13.97 -117.78
CA GLU A 152 -11.99 -14.35 -117.04
C GLU A 152 -11.47 -13.21 -116.14
N ILE A 153 -11.49 -11.97 -116.62
CA ILE A 153 -11.09 -10.79 -115.83
C ILE A 153 -12.06 -10.57 -114.66
N GLY A 154 -13.37 -10.72 -114.89
CA GLY A 154 -14.39 -10.62 -113.84
C GLY A 154 -14.17 -11.63 -112.72
N LEU A 155 -13.91 -12.90 -113.07
CA LEU A 155 -13.58 -13.95 -112.10
C LEU A 155 -12.31 -13.62 -111.30
N ARG A 156 -11.23 -13.21 -111.98
CA ARG A 156 -9.98 -12.82 -111.32
C ARG A 156 -10.13 -11.61 -110.41
N GLN A 157 -10.97 -10.65 -110.76
CA GLN A 157 -11.29 -9.51 -109.90
C GLN A 157 -12.05 -9.96 -108.65
N GLY A 158 -13.03 -10.86 -108.79
CA GLY A 158 -13.73 -11.48 -107.67
C GLY A 158 -12.78 -12.22 -106.72
N GLU A 159 -11.86 -13.04 -107.26
CA GLU A 159 -10.83 -13.71 -106.47
C GLU A 159 -9.89 -12.74 -105.76
N ARG A 160 -9.47 -11.66 -106.44
CA ARG A 160 -8.61 -10.63 -105.85
C ARG A 160 -9.32 -9.94 -104.68
N GLN A 161 -10.60 -9.58 -104.84
CA GLN A 161 -11.38 -8.96 -103.76
C GLN A 161 -11.56 -9.92 -102.58
N ALA A 162 -11.83 -11.20 -102.85
CA ALA A 162 -11.93 -12.22 -101.79
C ALA A 162 -10.60 -12.37 -101.03
N LYS A 163 -9.47 -12.44 -101.74
CA LYS A 163 -8.13 -12.50 -101.14
C LYS A 163 -7.81 -11.23 -100.35
N GLN A 164 -8.17 -10.05 -100.85
CA GLN A 164 -7.96 -8.79 -100.13
C GLN A 164 -8.72 -8.77 -98.81
N LYS A 165 -9.98 -9.19 -98.79
CA LYS A 165 -10.76 -9.30 -97.54
C LYS A 165 -10.09 -10.21 -96.52
N VAL A 166 -9.52 -11.33 -96.96
CA VAL A 166 -8.78 -12.24 -96.07
C VAL A 166 -7.50 -11.58 -95.55
N VAL A 167 -6.77 -10.84 -96.40
CA VAL A 167 -5.57 -10.09 -95.99
C VAL A 167 -5.93 -9.03 -94.94
N ASP A 168 -7.02 -8.29 -95.13
CA ASP A 168 -7.47 -7.27 -94.19
C ASP A 168 -7.85 -7.90 -92.84
N GLN A 169 -8.61 -9.01 -92.86
CA GLN A 169 -8.95 -9.77 -91.64
C GLN A 169 -7.71 -10.29 -90.90
N LEU A 170 -6.71 -10.80 -91.63
CA LEU A 170 -5.44 -11.22 -91.02
C LEU A 170 -4.68 -10.04 -90.43
N GLY A 171 -4.72 -8.87 -91.08
CA GLY A 171 -4.13 -7.62 -90.56
C GLY A 171 -4.74 -7.20 -89.22
N ASP A 172 -6.06 -7.29 -89.09
CA ASP A 172 -6.77 -7.00 -87.83
C ASP A 172 -6.37 -7.98 -86.72
N VAL A 173 -6.31 -9.29 -87.04
CA VAL A 173 -5.89 -10.32 -86.08
C VAL A 173 -4.45 -10.11 -85.62
N VAL A 174 -3.53 -9.81 -86.54
CA VAL A 174 -2.11 -9.52 -86.20
C VAL A 174 -2.00 -8.30 -85.31
N SER A 175 -2.76 -7.24 -85.59
CA SER A 175 -2.79 -6.02 -84.78
C SER A 175 -3.32 -6.31 -83.37
N HIS A 176 -4.41 -7.07 -83.25
CA HIS A 176 -4.96 -7.47 -81.96
C HIS A 176 -3.97 -8.33 -81.14
N LEU A 177 -3.34 -9.32 -81.76
CA LEU A 177 -2.35 -10.17 -81.11
C LEU A 177 -1.12 -9.38 -80.66
N SER A 178 -0.68 -8.40 -81.46
CA SER A 178 0.45 -7.53 -81.13
C SER A 178 0.17 -6.68 -79.88
N GLU A 179 -1.04 -6.11 -79.78
CA GLU A 179 -1.43 -5.36 -78.58
C GLU A 179 -1.54 -6.27 -77.35
N LYS A 180 -2.12 -7.47 -77.51
CA LYS A 180 -2.19 -8.46 -76.42
C LYS A 180 -0.80 -8.88 -75.95
N LEU A 181 0.14 -9.06 -76.86
CA LEU A 181 1.54 -9.35 -76.52
C LEU A 181 2.19 -8.20 -75.75
N ARG A 182 1.92 -6.94 -76.14
CA ARG A 182 2.42 -5.76 -75.44
C ARG A 182 1.89 -5.68 -74.00
N GLN A 183 0.60 -5.93 -73.82
CA GLN A 183 -0.03 -5.99 -72.49
C GLN A 183 0.56 -7.10 -71.62
N LEU A 184 0.75 -8.30 -72.17
CA LEU A 184 1.36 -9.41 -71.45
C LEU A 184 2.81 -9.10 -71.03
N LYS A 185 3.60 -8.44 -71.88
CA LYS A 185 4.95 -7.98 -71.51
C LYS A 185 4.94 -6.96 -70.38
N ALA A 186 4.01 -6.00 -70.41
CA ALA A 186 3.85 -5.01 -69.34
C ALA A 186 3.45 -5.68 -68.01
N ASN A 187 2.48 -6.59 -68.04
CA ASN A 187 2.04 -7.35 -66.88
C ASN A 187 3.17 -8.20 -66.29
N ARG A 188 3.94 -8.87 -67.14
CA ARG A 188 5.12 -9.64 -66.71
C ARG A 188 6.14 -8.75 -65.98
N SER A 189 6.47 -7.58 -66.54
CA SER A 189 7.41 -6.66 -65.91
C SER A 189 6.89 -6.14 -64.56
N SER A 190 5.59 -5.88 -64.44
CA SER A 190 4.95 -5.51 -63.17
C SER A 190 5.07 -6.62 -62.12
N LEU A 191 4.75 -7.85 -62.50
CA LEU A 191 4.86 -9.02 -61.62
C LEU A 191 6.31 -9.28 -61.18
N GLU A 192 7.29 -9.12 -62.09
CA GLU A 192 8.71 -9.27 -61.74
C GLU A 192 9.14 -8.24 -60.67
N LYS A 193 8.66 -6.99 -60.77
CA LYS A 193 8.92 -5.97 -59.74
C LYS A 193 8.30 -6.34 -58.39
N GLU A 194 7.07 -6.84 -58.39
CA GLU A 194 6.37 -7.26 -57.18
C GLU A 194 7.06 -8.46 -56.51
N VAL A 195 7.46 -9.47 -57.28
CA VAL A 195 8.21 -10.62 -56.80
C VAL A 195 9.54 -10.18 -56.17
N ASN A 196 10.26 -9.24 -56.80
CA ASN A 196 11.49 -8.70 -56.24
C ASN A 196 11.25 -7.93 -54.93
N ALA A 197 10.17 -7.14 -54.84
CA ALA A 197 9.79 -6.46 -53.61
C ALA A 197 9.46 -7.45 -52.47
N LEU A 198 8.74 -8.52 -52.79
CA LEU A 198 8.44 -9.59 -51.83
C LEU A 198 9.71 -10.33 -51.37
N ARG A 199 10.66 -10.61 -52.27
CA ARG A 199 11.96 -11.18 -51.90
C ARG A 199 12.73 -10.28 -50.94
N SER A 200 12.79 -8.98 -51.22
CA SER A 200 13.45 -8.00 -50.33
C SER A 200 12.74 -7.85 -48.98
N ARG A 201 11.41 -7.93 -48.94
CA ARG A 201 10.64 -7.94 -47.69
C ARG A 201 10.92 -9.22 -46.88
N LYS A 202 10.97 -10.38 -47.54
CA LYS A 202 11.31 -11.65 -46.91
C LYS A 202 12.73 -11.63 -46.31
N SER A 203 13.73 -11.12 -47.04
CA SER A 203 15.11 -11.01 -46.53
C SER A 203 15.17 -10.19 -45.24
N ARG A 204 14.58 -8.99 -45.24
CA ARG A 204 14.52 -8.13 -44.05
C ARG A 204 13.80 -8.79 -42.88
N ALA A 205 12.72 -9.54 -43.15
CA ALA A 205 12.02 -10.28 -42.11
C ALA A 205 12.91 -11.39 -41.50
N VAL A 206 13.67 -12.11 -42.33
CA VAL A 206 14.64 -13.12 -41.87
C VAL A 206 15.75 -12.49 -41.03
N GLU A 207 16.33 -11.37 -41.48
CA GLU A 207 17.34 -10.62 -40.73
C GLU A 207 16.81 -10.15 -39.37
N ASN A 208 15.58 -9.65 -39.32
CA ASN A 208 14.94 -9.26 -38.06
C ASN A 208 14.72 -10.45 -37.13
N ILE A 209 14.28 -11.60 -37.65
CA ILE A 209 14.13 -12.83 -36.85
C ILE A 209 15.50 -13.26 -36.29
N GLN A 210 16.53 -13.28 -37.12
CA GLN A 210 17.89 -13.63 -36.71
C GLN A 210 18.45 -12.69 -35.63
N ARG A 211 18.03 -11.42 -35.61
CA ARG A 211 18.38 -10.47 -34.55
C ARG A 211 17.58 -10.69 -33.27
N LEU A 212 16.29 -11.00 -33.38
CA LEU A 212 15.40 -11.14 -32.21
C LEU A 212 15.60 -12.45 -31.45
N VAL A 213 15.98 -13.53 -32.13
CA VAL A 213 16.25 -14.83 -31.49
C VAL A 213 17.29 -14.73 -30.35
N PRO A 214 18.50 -14.18 -30.56
CA PRO A 214 19.49 -14.07 -29.48
C PRO A 214 19.09 -13.06 -28.40
N GLU A 215 18.30 -12.04 -28.74
CA GLU A 215 17.76 -11.08 -27.75
C GLU A 215 16.80 -11.78 -26.78
N VAL A 216 15.93 -12.67 -27.30
CA VAL A 216 15.04 -13.50 -26.47
C VAL A 216 15.85 -14.48 -25.61
N GLU A 217 16.89 -15.12 -26.15
CA GLU A 217 17.76 -16.03 -25.40
C GLU A 217 18.47 -15.30 -24.24
N ASN A 218 19.00 -14.10 -24.48
CA ASN A 218 19.62 -13.29 -23.43
C ASN A 218 18.63 -12.90 -22.33
N LEU A 219 17.41 -12.48 -22.70
CA LEU A 219 16.37 -12.13 -21.74
C LEU A 219 15.93 -13.34 -20.90
N MET A 220 15.88 -14.54 -21.48
CA MET A 220 15.62 -15.77 -20.74
C MET A 220 16.74 -16.04 -19.73
N GLU A 221 18.01 -15.89 -20.13
CA GLU A 221 19.16 -16.08 -19.23
C GLU A 221 19.17 -15.06 -18.08
N GLU A 222 18.83 -13.80 -18.35
CA GLU A 222 18.69 -12.76 -17.31
C GLU A 222 17.53 -13.08 -16.34
N CYS A 223 16.42 -13.60 -16.87
CA CYS A 223 15.29 -14.03 -16.06
C CYS A 223 15.70 -15.18 -15.12
N ASP A 224 16.39 -16.20 -15.64
CA ASP A 224 16.87 -17.34 -14.85
C ASP A 224 17.85 -16.91 -13.76
N LYS A 225 18.80 -16.01 -14.07
CA LYS A 225 19.74 -15.44 -13.09
C LYS A 225 19.02 -14.69 -11.98
N THR A 226 18.07 -13.82 -12.34
CA THR A 226 17.28 -13.05 -11.38
C THR A 226 16.47 -13.97 -10.48
N ASN A 227 15.85 -15.00 -11.07
CA ASN A 227 15.05 -15.96 -10.33
C ASN A 227 15.92 -16.78 -9.35
N ALA A 228 17.12 -17.20 -9.77
CA ALA A 228 18.07 -17.87 -8.90
C ALA A 228 18.52 -16.99 -7.71
N MET A 229 18.77 -15.69 -7.93
CA MET A 229 19.09 -14.75 -6.86
C MET A 229 17.94 -14.60 -5.87
N ILE A 230 16.71 -14.44 -6.36
CA ILE A 230 15.51 -14.34 -5.52
C ILE A 230 15.36 -15.60 -4.65
N LEU A 231 15.50 -16.78 -5.23
CA LEU A 231 15.43 -18.05 -4.50
C LEU A 231 16.54 -18.13 -3.43
N GLN A 232 17.76 -17.74 -3.77
CA GLN A 232 18.87 -17.72 -2.81
C GLN A 232 18.61 -16.77 -1.62
N ASP A 233 18.01 -15.61 -1.87
CA ASP A 233 17.68 -14.65 -0.80
C ASP A 233 16.50 -15.14 0.05
N ILE A 234 15.53 -15.81 -0.56
CA ILE A 234 14.45 -16.50 0.17
C ILE A 234 15.03 -17.60 1.07
N ASP A 235 15.99 -18.38 0.59
CA ASP A 235 16.65 -19.44 1.36
C ASP A 235 17.45 -18.90 2.56
N LYS A 236 17.92 -17.66 2.49
CA LYS A 236 18.61 -16.99 3.63
C LYS A 236 17.65 -16.50 4.70
N LEU A 237 16.40 -16.15 4.36
CA LEU A 237 15.43 -15.56 5.31
C LEU A 237 15.24 -16.39 6.59
N PRO A 238 15.08 -17.73 6.55
CA PRO A 238 14.95 -18.53 7.76
C PRO A 238 16.11 -18.36 8.74
N SER A 239 17.34 -18.29 8.23
CA SER A 239 18.54 -18.10 9.05
C SER A 239 18.59 -16.71 9.68
N SER A 240 18.23 -15.67 8.93
CA SER A 240 18.14 -14.30 9.44
C SER A 240 17.03 -14.15 10.49
N ILE A 241 15.87 -14.79 10.28
CA ILE A 241 14.77 -14.81 11.25
C ILE A 241 15.19 -15.55 12.53
N ALA A 242 15.92 -16.67 12.40
CA ALA A 242 16.42 -17.39 13.55
C ALA A 242 17.40 -16.54 14.39
N SER A 243 18.35 -15.85 13.74
CA SER A 243 19.27 -14.93 14.40
C SER A 243 18.53 -13.81 15.14
N LEU A 244 17.56 -13.16 14.47
CA LEU A 244 16.76 -12.10 15.11
C LEU A 244 15.95 -12.61 16.30
N LYS A 245 15.49 -13.87 16.25
CA LYS A 245 14.76 -14.50 17.35
C LYS A 245 15.68 -14.77 18.54
N GLU A 246 16.91 -15.20 18.31
CA GLU A 246 17.92 -15.37 19.36
C GLU A 246 18.28 -14.03 20.02
N ASP A 247 18.50 -12.99 19.21
CA ASP A 247 18.76 -11.63 19.72
C ASP A 247 17.58 -11.12 20.58
N LEU A 248 16.34 -11.37 20.14
CA LEU A 248 15.15 -10.98 20.90
C LEU A 248 15.07 -11.71 22.24
N PHE A 249 15.36 -13.01 22.29
CA PHE A 249 15.39 -13.77 23.55
C PHE A 249 16.49 -13.27 24.49
N ALA A 250 17.65 -12.89 23.98
CA ALA A 250 18.72 -12.32 24.78
C ALA A 250 18.30 -10.99 25.43
N VAL A 251 17.64 -10.11 24.67
CA VAL A 251 17.09 -8.85 25.17
C VAL A 251 16.01 -9.09 26.23
N GLU A 252 15.11 -10.04 26.01
CA GLU A 252 14.06 -10.40 26.98
C GLU A 252 14.67 -10.89 28.31
N ALA A 253 15.69 -11.75 28.24
CA ALA A 253 16.41 -12.24 29.41
C ALA A 253 17.13 -11.09 30.17
N GLU A 254 17.78 -10.18 29.44
CA GLU A 254 18.41 -9.00 30.05
C GLU A 254 17.37 -8.11 30.75
N MET A 255 16.21 -7.89 30.12
CA MET A 255 15.12 -7.09 30.68
C MET A 255 14.60 -7.71 31.98
N HIS A 256 14.41 -9.03 32.04
CA HIS A 256 14.03 -9.73 33.27
C HIS A 256 15.06 -9.53 34.38
N SER A 257 16.35 -9.70 34.09
CA SER A 257 17.44 -9.47 35.05
C SER A 257 17.46 -8.01 35.56
N LEU A 258 17.21 -7.03 34.69
CA LEU A 258 17.10 -5.63 35.09
C LEU A 258 15.89 -5.38 35.99
N PHE A 259 14.76 -6.01 35.72
CA PHE A 259 13.58 -5.91 36.58
C PHE A 259 13.84 -6.51 37.97
N GLU A 260 14.48 -7.66 38.07
CA GLU A 260 14.87 -8.26 39.36
C GLU A 260 15.80 -7.34 40.16
N LYS A 261 16.83 -6.79 39.50
CA LYS A 261 17.74 -5.81 40.11
C LYS A 261 17.00 -4.57 40.60
N ARG A 262 16.07 -4.03 39.79
CA ARG A 262 15.23 -2.89 40.18
C ARG A 262 14.42 -3.21 41.44
N THR A 263 13.76 -4.37 41.48
CA THR A 263 12.96 -4.79 42.64
C THR A 263 13.83 -4.89 43.89
N SER A 264 15.01 -5.52 43.79
CA SER A 264 15.96 -5.59 44.91
C SER A 264 16.40 -4.21 45.43
N ILE A 265 16.62 -3.24 44.53
CA ILE A 265 16.95 -1.86 44.90
C ILE A 265 15.78 -1.19 45.63
N VAL A 266 14.54 -1.38 45.15
CA VAL A 266 13.34 -0.85 45.80
C VAL A 266 13.20 -1.40 47.22
N ASP A 267 13.38 -2.70 47.41
CA ASP A 267 13.31 -3.35 48.73
C ASP A 267 14.41 -2.86 49.69
N ARG A 268 15.63 -2.67 49.17
CA ARG A 268 16.71 -2.05 49.95
C ARG A 268 16.37 -0.61 50.33
N THR A 269 15.76 0.15 49.41
CA THR A 269 15.40 1.55 49.64
C THR A 269 14.33 1.67 50.72
N SER A 270 13.30 0.81 50.71
CA SER A 270 12.29 0.78 51.77
C SER A 270 12.90 0.40 53.13
N THR A 271 13.86 -0.52 53.14
CA THR A 271 14.62 -0.88 54.35
C THR A 271 15.43 0.31 54.88
N PHE A 272 16.10 1.08 54.00
CA PHE A 272 16.81 2.29 54.41
C PHE A 272 15.87 3.36 54.99
N GLN A 273 14.71 3.57 54.38
CA GLN A 273 13.69 4.49 54.91
C GLN A 273 13.22 4.07 56.31
N HIS A 274 13.11 2.77 56.56
CA HIS A 274 12.80 2.27 57.90
C HIS A 274 13.91 2.58 58.91
N TYR A 275 15.18 2.35 58.54
CA TYR A 275 16.31 2.71 59.40
C TYR A 275 16.41 4.22 59.66
N GLU A 276 16.12 5.05 58.66
CA GLU A 276 16.07 6.51 58.82
C GLU A 276 15.01 6.93 59.84
N SER A 277 13.82 6.30 59.80
CA SER A 277 12.78 6.51 60.82
C SER A 277 13.25 6.08 62.23
N MET A 278 13.92 4.94 62.35
CA MET A 278 14.48 4.49 63.63
C MET A 278 15.56 5.44 64.16
N LEU A 279 16.40 6.00 63.29
CA LEU A 279 17.41 6.99 63.68
C LEU A 279 16.78 8.27 64.22
N GLU A 280 15.69 8.76 63.61
CA GLU A 280 14.96 9.90 64.15
C GLU A 280 14.29 9.60 65.50
N GLN A 281 13.78 8.38 65.70
CA GLN A 281 13.31 7.93 67.01
C GLN A 281 14.44 7.92 68.05
N LEU A 282 15.60 7.37 67.69
CA LEU A 282 16.77 7.34 68.57
C LEU A 282 17.23 8.76 68.93
N LYS A 283 17.25 9.68 67.97
CA LYS A 283 17.58 11.09 68.20
C LYS A 283 16.61 11.76 69.18
N SER A 284 15.32 11.47 69.07
CA SER A 284 14.31 11.90 70.04
C SER A 284 14.59 11.34 71.44
N SER A 285 14.89 10.04 71.55
CA SER A 285 15.25 9.40 72.82
C SER A 285 16.54 9.98 73.42
N VAL A 286 17.57 10.24 72.61
CA VAL A 286 18.81 10.88 73.06
C VAL A 286 18.53 12.29 73.57
N ASN A 287 17.66 13.06 72.90
CA ASN A 287 17.26 14.37 73.39
C ASN A 287 16.52 14.28 74.74
N GLN A 288 15.63 13.30 74.92
CA GLN A 288 14.97 13.04 76.20
C GLN A 288 15.99 12.69 77.30
N ILE A 289 16.95 11.81 77.01
CA ILE A 289 18.03 11.46 77.94
C ILE A 289 18.83 12.70 78.32
N ASN A 290 19.16 13.56 77.37
CA ASN A 290 19.88 14.81 77.65
C ASN A 290 19.08 15.77 78.55
N ILE A 291 17.75 15.84 78.39
CA ILE A 291 16.87 16.59 79.29
C ILE A 291 16.91 15.97 80.70
N LEU A 292 16.70 14.66 80.80
CA LEU A 292 16.74 13.94 82.08
C LEU A 292 18.09 14.05 82.78
N MET A 293 19.22 14.01 82.05
CA MET A 293 20.55 14.23 82.62
C MET A 293 20.71 15.65 83.18
N ARG A 294 20.10 16.66 82.54
CA ARG A 294 20.10 18.04 83.04
C ARG A 294 19.29 18.16 84.32
N GLU A 295 18.06 17.63 84.32
CA GLU A 295 17.19 17.58 85.49
C GLU A 295 17.86 16.82 86.65
N PHE A 296 18.51 15.69 86.37
CA PHE A 296 19.29 14.95 87.37
C PHE A 296 20.45 15.77 87.92
N SER A 297 21.16 16.52 87.07
CA SER A 297 22.26 17.39 87.50
C SER A 297 21.77 18.57 88.36
N GLU A 298 20.60 19.11 88.05
CA GLU A 298 19.92 20.14 88.86
C GLU A 298 19.47 19.56 90.21
N ALA A 299 18.76 18.43 90.19
CA ALA A 299 18.34 17.72 91.40
C ALA A 299 19.54 17.33 92.28
N LYS A 300 20.66 16.92 91.70
CA LYS A 300 21.89 16.64 92.46
C LYS A 300 22.47 17.90 93.12
N LYS A 301 22.42 19.05 92.45
CA LYS A 301 22.84 20.33 93.07
C LYS A 301 21.89 20.72 94.20
N GLU A 302 20.59 20.52 94.02
CA GLU A 302 19.59 20.73 95.08
C GLU A 302 19.82 19.78 96.26
N GLU A 303 20.15 18.52 96.01
CA GLU A 303 20.52 17.54 97.05
C GLU A 303 21.79 17.97 97.79
N GLU A 304 22.85 18.40 97.09
CA GLU A 304 24.08 18.91 97.70
C GLU A 304 23.82 20.18 98.56
N LEU A 305 22.95 21.07 98.09
CA LEU A 305 22.49 22.24 98.85
C LEU A 305 21.69 21.84 100.09
N ALA A 306 20.69 20.97 99.94
CA ALA A 306 19.87 20.48 101.04
C ALA A 306 20.70 19.69 102.07
N LYS A 307 21.69 18.93 101.61
CA LYS A 307 22.64 18.24 102.48
C LYS A 307 23.51 19.22 103.26
N LYS A 308 23.99 20.29 102.61
CA LYS A 308 24.72 21.36 103.29
C LYS A 308 23.84 22.08 104.33
N GLU A 309 22.59 22.41 103.98
CA GLU A 309 21.63 22.97 104.94
C GLU A 309 21.36 22.01 106.10
N HIS A 310 21.20 20.72 105.82
CA HIS A 310 21.04 19.70 106.86
C HIS A 310 22.26 19.62 107.78
N ASP A 311 23.48 19.63 107.24
CA ASP A 311 24.72 19.62 108.02
C ASP A 311 24.84 20.90 108.88
N ASP A 312 24.56 22.09 108.31
CA ASP A 312 24.52 23.35 109.05
C ASP A 312 23.48 23.32 110.18
N THR A 313 22.31 22.72 109.93
CA THR A 313 21.24 22.55 110.93
C THR A 313 21.62 21.54 112.01
N ALA A 314 22.31 20.46 111.64
CA ALA A 314 22.81 19.45 112.57
C ALA A 314 23.91 20.01 113.48
N ASP A 315 24.80 20.85 112.94
CA ASP A 315 25.81 21.57 113.72
C ASP A 315 25.15 22.57 114.69
N GLU A 316 24.14 23.32 114.25
CA GLU A 316 23.38 24.20 115.14
C GLU A 316 22.62 23.40 116.21
N HIS A 317 22.02 22.26 115.88
CA HIS A 317 21.41 21.36 116.87
C HIS A 317 22.46 20.84 117.86
N ASN A 318 23.65 20.44 117.42
CA ASN A 318 24.73 19.97 118.29
C ASN A 318 25.19 21.08 119.24
N ARG A 319 25.31 22.30 118.73
CA ARG A 319 25.63 23.48 119.54
C ARG A 319 24.54 23.76 120.57
N VAL A 320 23.27 23.77 120.17
CA VAL A 320 22.14 23.93 121.10
C VAL A 320 22.09 22.80 122.12
N SER A 321 22.38 21.54 121.73
CA SER A 321 22.48 20.41 122.68
C SER A 321 23.63 20.58 123.66
N GLN A 322 24.78 21.11 123.24
CA GLN A 322 25.87 21.47 124.15
C GLN A 322 25.46 22.61 125.10
N GLU A 323 24.79 23.64 124.60
CA GLU A 323 24.26 24.73 125.43
C GLU A 323 23.23 24.19 126.45
N VAL A 324 22.34 23.29 126.04
CA VAL A 324 21.39 22.58 126.93
C VAL A 324 22.14 21.75 127.96
N ALA A 325 23.15 20.97 127.58
CA ALA A 325 23.95 20.18 128.52
C ALA A 325 24.67 21.06 129.56
N VAL A 326 25.18 22.23 129.16
CA VAL A 326 25.75 23.23 130.08
C VAL A 326 24.69 23.79 131.02
N CYS A 327 23.49 24.09 130.52
CA CYS A 327 22.36 24.52 131.34
C CYS A 327 21.89 23.43 132.32
N GLU A 328 21.82 22.17 131.89
CA GLU A 328 21.50 21.02 132.75
C GLU A 328 22.55 20.82 133.84
N GLN A 329 23.84 20.93 133.50
CA GLN A 329 24.93 20.85 134.47
C GLN A 329 24.88 22.01 135.48
N SER A 330 24.57 23.22 135.03
CA SER A 330 24.32 24.38 135.90
C SER A 330 23.10 24.19 136.79
N ALA A 331 22.01 23.60 136.27
CA ALA A 331 20.82 23.27 137.05
C ALA A 331 21.10 22.22 138.12
N VAL A 332 21.89 21.19 137.81
CA VAL A 332 22.35 20.17 138.78
C VAL A 332 23.23 20.80 139.86
N GLU A 333 24.13 21.73 139.50
CA GLU A 333 24.94 22.48 140.46
C GLU A 333 24.08 23.38 141.37
N MET A 334 23.10 24.08 140.81
CA MET A 334 22.12 24.85 141.61
C MET A 334 21.32 23.93 142.53
N GLN A 335 20.90 22.76 142.07
CA GLN A 335 20.18 21.78 142.88
C GLN A 335 21.07 21.22 144.00
N HIS A 336 22.36 21.01 143.72
CA HIS A 336 23.36 20.63 144.73
C HIS A 336 23.55 21.74 145.77
N GLN A 337 23.64 23.01 145.35
CA GLN A 337 23.70 24.17 146.25
C GLN A 337 22.45 24.30 147.12
N VAL A 338 21.26 24.12 146.55
CA VAL A 338 20.00 24.11 147.30
C VAL A 338 19.97 22.98 148.32
N THR A 339 20.47 21.79 147.98
CA THR A 339 20.53 20.65 148.89
C THR A 339 21.51 20.91 150.04
N LYS A 340 22.68 21.51 149.74
CA LYS A 340 23.66 21.96 150.73
C LYS A 340 23.10 23.04 151.67
N LEU A 341 22.36 24.01 151.14
CA LEU A 341 21.69 25.04 151.92
C LEU A 341 20.57 24.46 152.79
N LYS A 342 19.78 23.49 152.29
CA LYS A 342 18.79 22.75 153.09
C LYS A 342 19.45 21.96 154.23
N LEU A 343 20.61 21.35 153.99
CA LEU A 343 21.39 20.63 155.01
C LEU A 343 21.92 21.58 156.10
N LEU A 344 22.45 22.75 155.70
CA LEU A 344 22.89 23.81 156.63
C LEU A 344 21.73 24.39 157.44
N LEU A 345 20.54 24.54 156.83
CA LEU A 345 19.33 24.97 157.53
C LEU A 345 18.88 23.91 158.56
N ALA A 346 18.94 22.62 158.22
CA ALA A 346 18.62 21.52 159.13
C ALA A 346 19.63 21.41 160.30
N GLN A 347 20.91 21.65 160.04
CA GLN A 347 21.96 21.70 161.07
C GLN A 347 21.79 22.89 162.03
N LYS A 348 21.46 24.09 161.52
CA LYS A 348 21.14 25.24 162.39
C LYS A 348 19.86 25.03 163.21
N LYS A 349 18.85 24.36 162.67
CA LYS A 349 17.58 24.08 163.38
C LYS A 349 17.77 23.08 164.54
N LYS A 350 18.71 22.12 164.42
CA LYS A 350 19.09 21.19 165.50
C LYS A 350 19.96 21.86 166.59
N ALA A 351 20.83 22.81 166.22
CA ALA A 351 21.66 23.55 167.19
C ALA A 351 20.84 24.48 168.12
N PHE A 352 19.74 25.05 167.62
CA PHE A 352 18.91 25.99 168.40
C PHE A 352 17.97 25.30 169.42
N GLN A 353 17.51 24.07 169.15
CA GLN A 353 16.63 23.31 170.06
C GLN A 353 17.38 22.61 171.21
N VAL A 354 18.70 22.39 171.09
CA VAL A 354 19.52 21.78 172.16
C VAL A 354 20.00 22.84 173.16
N SER A 355 20.28 24.08 172.72
CA SER A 355 20.74 25.17 173.61
C SER A 355 19.65 25.70 174.55
N GLN A 356 18.38 25.71 174.13
CA GLN A 356 17.28 26.31 174.92
C GLN A 356 16.72 25.39 176.02
N LYS A 357 17.04 24.08 175.98
CA LYS A 357 16.52 23.05 176.91
C LYS A 357 17.49 22.71 178.05
N GLU A 358 18.75 23.16 177.97
CA GLU A 358 19.82 22.98 178.97
C GLU A 358 19.86 24.14 179.99
N GLU A 359 19.60 25.39 179.60
CA GLU A 359 19.64 26.55 180.51
C GLU A 359 18.39 26.66 181.40
N ALA A 360 17.20 26.25 180.92
CA ALA A 360 15.96 26.31 181.71
C ALA A 360 15.91 25.27 182.86
N LYS A 361 16.76 24.23 182.85
CA LYS A 361 16.85 23.21 183.91
C LYS A 361 17.89 23.52 185.00
N LYS A 362 18.85 24.42 184.75
CA LYS A 362 19.85 24.87 185.75
C LYS A 362 19.31 25.98 186.67
N THR A 363 18.38 26.81 186.21
CA THR A 363 17.83 27.94 186.99
C THR A 363 16.71 27.55 187.98
N VAL A 364 16.05 26.40 187.77
CA VAL A 364 14.99 25.88 188.66
C VAL A 364 15.57 25.02 189.80
N ALA A 365 16.72 24.38 189.60
CA ALA A 365 17.47 23.68 190.66
C ALA A 365 18.07 24.65 191.70
N ILE A 366 18.62 25.78 191.25
CA ILE A 366 19.22 26.80 192.13
C ILE A 366 18.16 27.54 192.98
N LYS A 367 16.93 27.70 192.49
CA LYS A 367 15.81 28.31 193.25
C LYS A 367 15.20 27.38 194.30
N ALA A 368 15.34 26.06 194.16
CA ALA A 368 14.89 25.08 195.15
C ALA A 368 15.93 24.85 196.25
N ASP A 369 17.23 24.89 195.91
CA ASP A 369 18.33 24.78 196.88
C ASP A 369 18.52 26.04 197.72
N MET A 370 18.24 27.24 197.19
CA MET A 370 18.26 28.47 198.01
C MET A 370 17.12 28.56 199.04
N ARG A 371 15.99 27.88 198.82
CA ARG A 371 14.88 27.80 199.81
C ARG A 371 15.19 26.77 200.90
N LYS A 372 15.84 25.65 200.57
CA LYS A 372 16.36 24.68 201.55
C LYS A 372 17.54 25.24 202.36
N ALA A 373 18.38 26.08 201.76
CA ALA A 373 19.45 26.80 202.46
C ALA A 373 18.90 27.90 203.40
N ARG A 374 17.85 28.63 202.99
CA ARG A 374 17.19 29.63 203.87
C ARG A 374 16.41 29.03 205.04
N HIS A 375 15.77 27.87 204.88
CA HIS A 375 15.14 27.16 206.00
C HIS A 375 16.19 26.56 206.95
N LYS A 376 17.30 26.00 206.44
CA LYS A 376 18.42 25.58 207.31
C LYS A 376 19.14 26.73 208.00
N LEU A 377 19.24 27.91 207.38
CA LEU A 377 19.84 29.10 208.00
C LEU A 377 18.94 29.67 209.11
N ALA A 378 17.61 29.63 208.94
CA ALA A 378 16.66 30.01 209.98
C ALA A 378 16.63 29.01 211.16
N ASP A 379 16.71 27.71 210.87
CA ASP A 379 16.84 26.66 211.90
C ASP A 379 18.18 26.73 212.66
N LEU A 380 19.26 27.09 211.96
CA LEU A 380 20.57 27.29 212.58
C LEU A 380 20.65 28.62 213.35
N GLN A 381 19.96 29.69 212.92
CA GLN A 381 19.83 30.93 213.69
C GLN A 381 18.94 30.76 214.93
N HIS A 382 17.88 29.95 214.85
CA HIS A 382 17.07 29.60 216.01
C HIS A 382 17.86 28.71 216.99
N ARG A 383 18.64 27.75 216.49
CA ARG A 383 19.58 26.97 217.31
C ARG A 383 20.74 27.80 217.87
N CYS A 384 21.24 28.81 217.16
CA CYS A 384 22.23 29.75 217.67
C CYS A 384 21.64 30.66 218.76
N SER A 385 20.38 31.09 218.64
CA SER A 385 19.68 31.84 219.70
C SER A 385 19.41 30.97 220.94
N VAL A 386 19.15 29.67 220.77
CA VAL A 386 18.98 28.70 221.88
C VAL A 386 20.32 28.35 222.53
N VAL A 387 21.40 28.26 221.76
CA VAL A 387 22.77 28.06 222.27
C VAL A 387 23.33 29.34 222.90
N GLU A 388 22.98 30.53 222.42
CA GLU A 388 23.35 31.82 223.03
C GLU A 388 22.61 32.06 224.36
N GLU A 389 21.34 31.65 224.48
CA GLU A 389 20.63 31.61 225.77
C GLU A 389 21.19 30.51 226.69
N GLN A 390 21.61 29.36 226.16
CA GLN A 390 22.29 28.31 226.94
C GLN A 390 23.68 28.74 227.42
N ILE A 391 24.45 29.50 226.63
CA ILE A 391 25.73 30.09 227.03
C ILE A 391 25.52 31.23 228.05
N LYS A 392 24.35 31.88 228.03
CA LYS A 392 23.98 32.90 229.02
C LYS A 392 23.57 32.27 230.35
N THR A 393 22.81 31.17 230.34
CA THR A 393 22.52 30.38 231.55
C THR A 393 23.75 29.62 232.07
N GLU A 394 24.65 29.13 231.21
CA GLU A 394 25.91 28.52 231.64
C GLU A 394 26.93 29.56 232.15
N ARG A 395 26.88 30.81 231.68
CA ARG A 395 27.68 31.91 232.26
C ARG A 395 27.11 32.40 233.58
N GLU A 396 25.80 32.40 233.76
CA GLU A 396 25.16 32.70 235.05
C GLU A 396 25.40 31.55 236.05
N GLU A 397 25.39 30.29 235.62
CA GLU A 397 25.81 29.13 236.42
C GLU A 397 27.33 29.12 236.69
N ALA A 398 28.19 29.60 235.76
CA ALA A 398 29.62 29.76 236.00
C ALA A 398 29.93 30.94 236.95
N ASP A 399 29.16 32.02 236.92
CA ASP A 399 29.20 33.09 237.92
C ASP A 399 28.71 32.59 239.29
N GLU A 400 27.83 31.59 239.32
CA GLU A 400 27.35 30.93 240.55
C GLU A 400 28.35 29.88 241.09
N TYR A 401 29.03 29.13 240.21
CA TYR A 401 30.15 28.24 240.58
C TYR A 401 31.43 29.01 240.94
N SER A 402 31.69 30.18 240.33
CA SER A 402 32.80 31.05 240.73
C SER A 402 32.53 31.75 242.07
N LYS A 403 31.26 31.97 242.43
CA LYS A 403 30.84 32.36 243.79
C LYS A 403 31.06 31.23 244.80
N GLN A 404 30.73 29.99 244.43
CA GLN A 404 30.94 28.81 245.28
C GLN A 404 32.41 28.39 245.42
N LEU A 405 33.27 28.65 244.42
CA LEU A 405 34.73 28.42 244.51
C LEU A 405 35.46 29.49 245.34
N ALA A 406 34.93 30.71 245.42
CA ALA A 406 35.44 31.74 246.33
C ALA A 406 35.06 31.46 247.80
N GLU A 407 33.91 30.82 248.06
CA GLU A 407 33.49 30.34 249.39
C GLU A 407 34.28 29.10 249.86
N LEU A 408 34.80 28.29 248.92
CA LEU A 408 35.71 27.17 249.20
C LEU A 408 37.16 27.60 249.54
N GLY A 409 37.55 28.84 249.24
CA GLY A 409 38.81 29.43 249.70
C GLY A 409 38.86 29.70 251.21
N GLN A 410 37.72 29.57 251.91
CA GLN A 410 37.61 29.80 253.35
C GLN A 410 37.62 28.51 254.20
N LEU A 411 37.78 27.31 253.61
CA LEU A 411 37.66 26.03 254.34
C LEU A 411 38.93 25.13 254.44
N CYS A 412 40.07 25.49 253.84
CA CYS A 412 41.32 24.74 254.06
C CYS A 412 42.24 25.22 255.20
N PRO A 413 41.82 26.18 256.05
CA PRO A 413 42.30 26.21 257.43
C PRO A 413 41.64 25.15 258.34
N ILE A 414 40.51 24.52 257.98
CA ILE A 414 39.76 23.56 258.85
C ILE A 414 40.05 22.08 258.50
N LEU A 415 40.63 21.80 257.33
CA LEU A 415 41.20 20.49 256.98
C LEU A 415 42.64 20.28 257.50
N ALA A 416 43.05 21.09 258.48
CA ALA A 416 44.22 20.84 259.31
C ALA A 416 43.96 19.83 260.45
N GLU A 417 42.71 19.40 260.76
CA GLU A 417 42.43 18.89 262.12
C GLU A 417 41.58 17.59 262.25
N ILE A 418 41.03 16.97 261.19
CA ILE A 418 40.16 15.75 261.30
C ILE A 418 40.68 14.54 260.49
N ASN A 419 42.00 14.32 260.41
CA ASN A 419 42.46 12.93 260.20
C ASN A 419 43.76 12.57 260.93
N SER A 420 44.18 13.40 261.89
CA SER A 420 44.73 12.85 263.12
C SER A 420 43.61 12.06 263.82
N GLU A 421 43.88 10.79 264.09
CA GLU A 421 43.13 9.92 265.00
C GLU A 421 41.88 9.21 264.43
N VAL A 422 42.13 8.06 263.82
CA VAL A 422 41.93 6.73 264.43
C VAL A 422 41.65 5.75 263.28
N ALA A 423 42.63 4.99 262.78
CA ALA A 423 43.44 3.97 263.44
C ALA A 423 42.73 2.63 263.64
N GLY A 424 43.45 1.58 263.24
CA GLY A 424 43.16 0.16 263.51
C GLY A 424 43.00 -0.61 262.21
N GLY A 425 44.05 -0.99 261.48
CA GLY A 425 45.19 -1.78 261.95
C GLY A 425 44.96 -3.26 261.60
N ILE A 426 45.91 -4.09 261.19
CA ILE A 426 47.37 -4.08 261.19
C ILE A 426 47.76 -5.29 260.31
N LEU A 427 48.88 -5.23 259.59
CA LEU A 427 49.88 -6.30 259.62
C LEU A 427 51.23 -5.78 259.12
N LYS A 428 52.24 -5.99 259.97
CA LYS A 428 53.66 -5.61 259.88
C LYS A 428 54.47 -6.77 259.27
N SER A 429 55.54 -6.45 258.55
CA SER A 429 56.94 -6.87 258.81
C SER A 429 57.81 -6.86 257.52
N ASP A 430 58.90 -6.10 257.61
CA ASP A 430 60.28 -6.35 257.13
C ASP A 430 60.69 -6.36 255.64
N LEU A 431 61.70 -5.51 255.38
CA LEU A 431 62.99 -5.69 254.66
C LEU A 431 63.29 -4.39 253.86
N ALA A 432 64.22 -3.48 254.19
CA ALA A 432 65.63 -3.53 254.59
C ALA A 432 66.62 -4.00 253.50
N HIS A 433 67.69 -3.20 253.33
CA HIS A 433 68.88 -3.37 252.49
C HIS A 433 68.73 -3.32 250.96
N ASP A 434 69.79 -2.73 250.39
CA ASP A 434 70.30 -2.73 249.01
C ASP A 434 69.84 -3.91 248.14
N CYS A 435 69.63 -3.72 246.83
CA CYS A 435 70.20 -2.69 245.95
C CYS A 435 69.39 -1.40 245.74
#